data_AF-M2U3I0-F1
#
_entry.id   AF-M2U3I0-F1
#
_cell.length_a   1.000
_cell.length_b   1.000
_cell.length_c   1.000
_cell.angle_alpha   90.00
_cell.angle_beta   90.00
_cell.angle_gamma   90.00
#
_symmetry.space_group_name_H-M   'P 1'
#
loop_
_entity.id
_entity.type
_entity.pdbx_description
1 polymer ?
#
loop_
_entity_poly.entity_id
_entity_poly.type
_entity_poly.pdbx_seq_one_letter_code
_entity_poly.pdbx_strand_id
1 'polypeptide(L)'
;MALAARDHRPLSRVETLGELLASLGAAAAAGRAELAAMGKAQRRRPEGFIADAVHFLTILHGEMPSLLDALAADNGDLEDPLKQAAARFSDDRVWLAGLAASSGIYPGLQGLTSAETVVRNIRSAMLTLARSQRDGCGLGVALGFLIDWPGLRAALDAAGAAVFAARWAAPAESWPGDALLALTALAAPRFQEIGSRRAIAFGAGQFVQIHAQLLELVETRAAVRRD
;
A
#
# COMPACT_ATOMS: atom_id res chain seq x y z
N MET A 1 -3.31 -24.48 9.06
CA MET A 1 -3.46 -23.15 9.69
C MET A 1 -4.78 -22.58 9.20
N ALA A 2 -5.80 -22.51 10.05
CA ALA A 2 -7.12 -22.05 9.65
C ALA A 2 -7.07 -20.54 9.35
N LEU A 3 -7.35 -20.13 8.11
CA LEU A 3 -7.65 -18.74 7.80
C LEU A 3 -8.84 -18.35 8.67
N ALA A 4 -8.63 -17.47 9.65
CA ALA A 4 -9.73 -16.80 10.30
C ALA A 4 -10.53 -16.10 9.20
N ALA A 5 -11.76 -16.55 8.97
CA ALA A 5 -12.71 -15.89 8.09
C ALA A 5 -12.95 -14.49 8.67
N ARG A 6 -12.15 -13.52 8.21
CA ARG A 6 -12.36 -12.10 8.51
C ARG A 6 -13.72 -11.78 7.91
N ASP A 7 -14.66 -11.41 8.79
CA ASP A 7 -16.03 -11.07 8.43
C ASP A 7 -16.00 -9.79 7.57
N HIS A 8 -15.75 -9.97 6.27
CA HIS A 8 -15.57 -8.88 5.32
C HIS A 8 -16.92 -8.65 4.66
N ARG A 9 -17.65 -7.63 5.16
CA ARG A 9 -18.77 -7.08 4.39
C ARG A 9 -18.20 -6.71 3.01
N PRO A 10 -18.67 -7.34 1.92
CA PRO A 10 -18.07 -7.08 0.61
C PRO A 10 -18.27 -5.60 0.29
N LEU A 11 -17.19 -4.92 -0.11
CA LEU A 11 -17.20 -3.47 -0.38
C LEU A 11 -18.27 -3.07 -1.42
N SER A 12 -18.75 -4.03 -2.22
CA SER A 12 -19.87 -3.89 -3.15
C SER A 12 -21.24 -3.64 -2.51
N ARG A 13 -21.40 -3.87 -1.20
CA ARG A 13 -22.63 -3.63 -0.43
C ARG A 13 -22.60 -2.34 0.39
N VAL A 14 -21.55 -1.54 0.24
CA VAL A 14 -21.42 -0.27 0.97
C VAL A 14 -22.30 0.79 0.31
N GLU A 15 -23.12 1.46 1.10
CA GLU A 15 -24.09 2.46 0.60
C GLU A 15 -23.58 3.89 0.74
N THR A 16 -22.70 4.16 1.70
CA THR A 16 -22.16 5.50 1.98
C THR A 16 -20.64 5.56 1.78
N LEU A 17 -20.13 6.72 1.37
CA LEU A 17 -18.68 6.91 1.21
C LEU A 17 -17.95 6.75 2.56
N GLY A 18 -18.53 7.22 3.66
CA GLY A 18 -17.96 7.08 5.00
C GLY A 18 -17.78 5.61 5.42
N GLU A 19 -18.77 4.75 5.17
CA GLU A 19 -18.65 3.30 5.40
C GLU A 19 -17.53 2.67 4.56
N LEU A 20 -17.35 3.14 3.32
CA LEU A 20 -16.31 2.64 2.43
C LEU A 20 -14.93 2.99 3.00
N LEU A 21 -14.70 4.26 3.34
CA LEU A 21 -13.43 4.73 3.88
C LEU A 21 -13.08 4.01 5.20
N ALA A 22 -14.07 3.81 6.09
CA ALA A 22 -13.88 3.06 7.33
C ALA A 22 -13.52 1.58 7.07
N SER A 23 -14.22 0.93 6.13
CA SER A 23 -13.96 -0.46 5.75
C SER A 23 -12.57 -0.64 5.12
N LEU A 24 -12.16 0.29 4.26
CA LEU A 24 -10.82 0.33 3.68
C LEU A 24 -9.75 0.50 4.75
N GLY A 25 -9.94 1.44 5.68
CA GLY A 25 -9.01 1.65 6.79
C GLY A 25 -8.83 0.40 7.66
N ALA A 26 -9.92 -0.29 7.97
CA ALA A 26 -9.89 -1.56 8.71
C ALA A 26 -9.19 -2.68 7.92
N ALA A 27 -9.51 -2.84 6.63
CA ALA A 27 -8.89 -3.84 5.76
C ALA A 27 -7.38 -3.61 5.63
N ALA A 28 -6.98 -2.37 5.40
CA ALA A 28 -5.60 -1.91 5.32
C ALA A 28 -4.85 -2.21 6.62
N ALA A 29 -5.43 -1.83 7.77
CA ALA A 29 -4.84 -2.11 9.09
C ALA A 29 -4.64 -3.61 9.34
N ALA A 30 -5.62 -4.42 8.94
CA ALA A 30 -5.57 -5.85 9.11
C ALA A 30 -4.55 -6.51 8.17
N GLY A 31 -4.31 -5.95 6.98
CA GLY A 31 -3.29 -6.42 6.02
C GLY A 31 -1.86 -6.17 6.50
N ARG A 32 -1.62 -5.11 7.27
CA ARG A 32 -0.29 -4.77 7.82
C ARG A 32 -0.04 -5.23 9.26
N ALA A 33 -0.91 -6.06 9.82
CA ALA A 33 -0.87 -6.44 11.23
C ALA A 33 0.45 -7.12 11.65
N GLU A 34 0.97 -8.05 10.82
CA GLU A 34 2.24 -8.74 11.09
C GLU A 34 3.44 -7.79 11.04
N LEU A 35 3.45 -6.87 10.07
CA LEU A 35 4.46 -5.83 9.96
C LEU A 35 4.45 -4.91 11.19
N ALA A 36 3.27 -4.50 11.65
CA ALA A 36 3.11 -3.72 12.87
C ALA A 36 3.54 -4.49 14.14
N ALA A 37 3.38 -5.81 14.17
CA ALA A 37 3.84 -6.65 15.28
C ALA A 37 5.38 -6.72 15.37
N MET A 38 6.10 -6.54 14.27
CA MET A 38 7.57 -6.52 14.28
C MET A 38 8.16 -5.30 14.99
N GLY A 39 7.51 -4.14 14.91
CA GLY A 39 7.89 -2.96 15.71
C GLY A 39 7.83 -3.21 17.22
N LYS A 40 7.23 -4.33 17.66
CA LYS A 40 7.15 -4.79 19.05
C LYS A 40 8.12 -5.95 19.36
N ALA A 41 9.08 -6.24 18.47
CA ALA A 41 10.12 -7.26 18.62
C ALA A 41 9.62 -8.71 18.83
N GLN A 42 8.45 -9.09 18.27
CA GLN A 42 7.81 -10.38 18.54
C GLN A 42 8.25 -11.54 17.61
N ARG A 43 9.18 -11.33 16.67
CA ARG A 43 9.63 -12.33 15.68
C ARG A 43 11.11 -12.73 15.92
N ARG A 44 11.43 -14.02 15.73
CA ARG A 44 12.81 -14.58 15.91
C ARG A 44 13.89 -14.08 14.92
N ARG A 45 13.49 -13.55 13.74
CA ARG A 45 14.38 -13.03 12.68
C ARG A 45 13.68 -11.89 11.93
N PRO A 46 13.51 -10.71 12.54
CA PRO A 46 12.73 -9.62 11.96
C PRO A 46 13.46 -8.93 10.79
N GLU A 47 14.79 -9.03 10.70
CA GLU A 47 15.62 -8.39 9.66
C GLU A 47 15.22 -8.88 8.26
N GLY A 48 15.12 -10.20 8.08
CA GLY A 48 14.82 -10.80 6.78
C GLY A 48 13.39 -10.59 6.31
N PHE A 49 12.46 -10.36 7.24
CA PHE A 49 11.10 -9.97 6.88
C PHE A 49 11.10 -8.52 6.37
N ILE A 50 11.72 -7.61 7.12
CA ILE A 50 11.77 -6.19 6.74
C ILE A 50 12.53 -6.02 5.43
N ALA A 51 13.64 -6.73 5.23
CA ALA A 51 14.39 -6.72 3.98
C ALA A 51 13.52 -7.13 2.78
N ASP A 52 12.78 -8.24 2.90
CA ASP A 52 11.86 -8.68 1.83
C ASP A 52 10.73 -7.67 1.59
N ALA A 53 10.10 -7.15 2.66
CA ALA A 53 9.00 -6.18 2.55
C ALA A 53 9.46 -4.91 1.84
N VAL A 54 10.60 -4.37 2.24
CA VAL A 54 11.16 -3.13 1.68
C VAL A 54 11.64 -3.35 0.25
N HIS A 55 12.27 -4.48 -0.04
CA HIS A 55 12.67 -4.87 -1.40
C HIS A 55 11.47 -4.94 -2.34
N PHE A 56 10.42 -5.66 -1.96
CA PHE A 56 9.23 -5.79 -2.79
C PHE A 56 8.43 -4.49 -2.92
N LEU A 57 8.37 -3.67 -1.87
CA LEU A 57 7.78 -2.33 -1.98
C LEU A 57 8.59 -1.43 -2.90
N THR A 58 9.92 -1.57 -2.93
CA THR A 58 10.79 -0.84 -3.87
C THR A 58 10.53 -1.28 -5.31
N ILE A 59 10.33 -2.58 -5.56
CA ILE A 59 9.89 -3.06 -6.88
C ILE A 59 8.51 -2.50 -7.24
N LEU A 60 7.57 -2.51 -6.28
CA LEU A 60 6.19 -2.08 -6.53
C LEU A 60 6.09 -0.58 -6.82
N HIS A 61 6.82 0.25 -6.07
CA HIS A 61 6.64 1.71 -6.05
C HIS A 61 7.84 2.54 -6.55
N GLY A 62 9.04 1.97 -6.61
CA GLY A 62 10.28 2.69 -6.89
C GLY A 62 10.46 3.13 -8.35
N GLU A 63 9.83 2.43 -9.31
CA GLU A 63 9.91 2.77 -10.73
C GLU A 63 8.94 3.89 -11.12
N MET A 64 9.34 4.73 -12.08
CA MET A 64 8.51 5.77 -12.70
C MET A 64 7.75 5.26 -13.93
N PRO A 65 6.54 5.77 -14.24
CA PRO A 65 5.74 6.67 -13.39
C PRO A 65 5.32 5.98 -12.09
N SER A 66 5.16 6.76 -11.02
CA SER A 66 4.52 6.25 -9.80
C SER A 66 3.03 5.99 -10.05
N LEU A 67 2.38 5.29 -9.12
CA LEU A 67 0.93 5.12 -9.16
C LEU A 67 0.19 6.46 -9.23
N LEU A 68 0.61 7.43 -8.42
CA LEU A 68 -0.03 8.74 -8.36
C LEU A 68 0.23 9.56 -9.63
N ASP A 69 1.40 9.43 -10.25
CA ASP A 69 1.68 10.05 -11.54
C ASP A 69 0.79 9.47 -12.64
N ALA A 70 0.64 8.14 -12.67
CA ALA A 70 -0.22 7.46 -13.63
C ALA A 70 -1.70 7.84 -13.45
N LEU A 71 -2.16 7.95 -12.20
CA LEU A 71 -3.51 8.42 -11.90
C LEU A 71 -3.72 9.87 -12.33
N ALA A 72 -2.77 10.76 -12.03
CA ALA A 72 -2.88 12.18 -12.36
C ALA A 72 -2.91 12.41 -13.89
N ALA A 73 -2.14 11.63 -14.65
CA ALA A 73 -2.11 11.72 -16.10
C ALA A 73 -3.44 11.30 -16.77
N ASP A 74 -4.10 10.28 -16.23
CA ASP A 74 -5.28 9.67 -16.85
C ASP A 74 -6.61 10.12 -16.21
N ASN A 75 -6.58 10.93 -15.15
CA ASN A 75 -7.76 11.44 -14.43
C ASN A 75 -7.61 12.96 -14.19
N GLY A 76 -7.85 13.78 -15.21
CA GLY A 76 -7.55 15.21 -15.19
C GLY A 76 -8.27 16.01 -14.09
N ASP A 77 -9.45 15.58 -13.65
CA ASP A 77 -10.19 16.19 -12.54
C ASP A 77 -9.57 15.88 -11.15
N LEU A 78 -8.64 14.91 -11.10
CA LEU A 78 -7.90 14.52 -9.90
C LEU A 78 -6.46 15.06 -9.91
N GLU A 79 -6.04 15.73 -10.98
CA GLU A 79 -4.65 16.06 -11.26
C GLU A 79 -3.98 16.85 -10.12
N ASP A 80 -4.62 17.93 -9.66
CA ASP A 80 -4.07 18.81 -8.63
C ASP A 80 -3.85 18.13 -7.26
N PRO A 81 -4.85 17.46 -6.65
CA PRO A 81 -4.61 16.75 -5.39
C PRO A 81 -3.64 15.58 -5.55
N LEU A 82 -3.61 14.92 -6.72
CA LEU A 82 -2.69 13.81 -6.98
C LEU A 82 -1.24 14.28 -7.17
N LYS A 83 -0.99 15.42 -7.83
CA LYS A 83 0.36 16.00 -7.94
C LYS A 83 0.95 16.34 -6.58
N GLN A 84 0.14 16.90 -5.68
CA GLN A 84 0.57 17.20 -4.31
C GLN A 84 0.93 15.91 -3.55
N ALA A 85 0.07 14.89 -3.64
CA ALA A 85 0.35 13.59 -3.05
C ALA A 85 1.58 12.90 -3.68
N ALA A 86 1.77 13.01 -4.99
CA ALA A 86 2.89 12.44 -5.73
C ALA A 86 4.22 13.06 -5.31
N ALA A 87 4.27 14.38 -5.12
CA ALA A 87 5.45 15.07 -4.62
C ALA A 87 5.87 14.51 -3.25
N ARG A 88 4.92 14.36 -2.31
CA ARG A 88 5.22 13.78 -1.00
C ARG A 88 5.56 12.30 -1.07
N PHE A 89 4.92 11.55 -1.95
CA PHE A 89 5.27 10.16 -2.17
C PHE A 89 6.67 9.99 -2.75
N SER A 90 7.16 10.96 -3.51
CA SER A 90 8.54 10.97 -3.99
C SER A 90 9.55 10.97 -2.83
N ASP A 91 9.32 11.79 -1.80
CA ASP A 91 10.15 11.79 -0.59
C ASP A 91 10.11 10.43 0.12
N ASP A 92 8.91 9.85 0.23
CA ASP A 92 8.73 8.53 0.82
C ASP A 92 9.40 7.41 -0.01
N ARG A 93 9.52 7.55 -1.34
CA ARG A 93 10.30 6.58 -2.14
C ARG A 93 11.80 6.71 -1.91
N VAL A 94 12.31 7.92 -1.72
CA VAL A 94 13.71 8.15 -1.32
C VAL A 94 13.96 7.52 0.06
N TRP A 95 13.03 7.73 1.00
CA TRP A 95 13.05 7.09 2.31
C TRP A 95 13.04 5.56 2.22
N LEU A 96 12.16 4.99 1.40
CA LEU A 96 12.05 3.55 1.19
C LEU A 96 13.35 2.96 0.63
N ALA A 97 13.99 3.66 -0.31
CA ALA A 97 15.30 3.28 -0.83
C ALA A 97 16.40 3.32 0.25
N GLY A 98 16.37 4.32 1.14
CA GLY A 98 17.26 4.39 2.31
C GLY A 98 17.05 3.23 3.29
N LEU A 99 15.79 2.82 3.51
CA LEU A 99 15.47 1.65 4.32
C LEU A 99 15.99 0.37 3.66
N ALA A 100 15.85 0.25 2.33
CA ALA A 100 16.34 -0.88 1.57
C ALA A 100 17.86 -1.01 1.71
N ALA A 101 18.58 0.09 1.54
CA ALA A 101 20.03 0.15 1.74
C ALA A 101 20.45 -0.23 3.18
N SER A 102 19.68 0.21 4.17
CA SER A 102 19.94 -0.09 5.59
C SER A 102 19.72 -1.56 5.94
N SER A 103 18.79 -2.24 5.25
CA SER A 103 18.53 -3.66 5.46
C SER A 103 19.66 -4.57 4.96
N GLY A 104 20.54 -4.06 4.09
CA GLY A 104 21.67 -4.80 3.53
C GLY A 104 21.28 -5.98 2.63
N ILE A 105 22.27 -6.77 2.21
CA ILE A 105 22.03 -8.00 1.44
C ILE A 105 21.54 -9.08 2.42
N TYR A 106 20.25 -9.39 2.39
CA TYR A 106 19.73 -10.53 3.14
C TYR A 106 19.87 -11.83 2.31
N PRO A 107 20.55 -12.89 2.78
CA PRO A 107 20.97 -14.05 1.96
C PRO A 107 19.86 -14.98 1.44
N GLY A 108 18.59 -14.61 1.56
CA GLY A 108 17.44 -15.46 1.19
C GLY A 108 17.15 -15.50 -0.31
N LEU A 109 18.07 -16.07 -1.10
CA LEU A 109 17.94 -16.16 -2.56
C LEU A 109 16.91 -17.20 -3.02
N GLN A 110 16.58 -18.19 -2.19
CA GLN A 110 15.60 -19.22 -2.54
C GLN A 110 14.23 -18.59 -2.83
N GLY A 111 13.67 -18.92 -3.99
CA GLY A 111 12.38 -18.41 -4.46
C GLY A 111 12.34 -16.90 -4.72
N LEU A 112 13.47 -16.17 -4.64
CA LEU A 112 13.50 -14.72 -4.77
C LEU A 112 13.08 -14.27 -6.18
N THR A 113 13.65 -14.87 -7.23
CA THR A 113 13.29 -14.55 -8.63
C THR A 113 11.81 -14.78 -8.93
N SER A 114 11.23 -15.85 -8.39
CA SER A 114 9.79 -16.14 -8.54
C SER A 114 8.96 -15.07 -7.82
N ALA A 115 9.31 -14.73 -6.58
CA ALA A 115 8.65 -13.68 -5.82
C ALA A 115 8.75 -12.30 -6.51
N GLU A 116 9.92 -11.93 -7.03
CA GLU A 116 10.08 -10.69 -7.80
C GLU A 116 9.21 -10.66 -9.05
N THR A 117 9.07 -11.80 -9.74
CA THR A 117 8.18 -11.92 -10.90
C THR A 117 6.72 -11.69 -10.50
N VAL A 118 6.29 -12.27 -9.37
CA VAL A 118 4.96 -12.02 -8.81
C VAL A 118 4.76 -10.54 -8.50
N VAL A 119 5.71 -9.88 -7.85
CA VAL A 119 5.60 -8.45 -7.50
C VAL A 119 5.59 -7.56 -8.74
N ARG A 120 6.36 -7.89 -9.79
CA ARG A 120 6.29 -7.16 -11.07
C ARG A 120 4.94 -7.33 -11.76
N ASN A 121 4.34 -8.51 -11.69
CA ASN A 121 2.99 -8.74 -12.20
C ASN A 121 1.95 -7.94 -11.40
N ILE A 122 2.08 -7.88 -10.07
CA ILE A 122 1.25 -7.03 -9.19
C ILE A 122 1.40 -5.56 -9.59
N ARG A 123 2.61 -5.06 -9.82
CA ARG A 123 2.85 -3.68 -10.31
C ARG A 123 2.15 -3.41 -11.63
N SER A 124 2.27 -4.32 -12.60
CA SER A 124 1.60 -4.19 -13.90
C SER A 124 0.07 -4.13 -13.75
N ALA A 125 -0.49 -4.99 -12.89
CA ALA A 125 -1.92 -4.98 -12.57
C ALA A 125 -2.35 -3.69 -11.86
N MET A 126 -1.55 -3.19 -10.91
CA MET A 126 -1.77 -1.92 -10.20
C MET A 126 -1.83 -0.75 -11.19
N LEU A 127 -0.89 -0.68 -12.13
CA LEU A 127 -0.87 0.36 -13.15
C LEU A 127 -2.03 0.21 -14.15
N THR A 128 -2.46 -1.02 -14.46
CA THR A 128 -3.65 -1.26 -15.28
C THR A 128 -4.92 -0.77 -14.58
N LEU A 129 -5.01 -0.98 -13.26
CA LEU A 129 -6.11 -0.50 -12.44
C LEU A 129 -6.17 1.03 -12.39
N ALA A 130 -5.01 1.69 -12.26
CA ALA A 130 -4.89 3.15 -12.27
C ALA A 130 -5.40 3.80 -13.57
N ARG A 131 -5.18 3.12 -14.70
CA ARG A 131 -5.58 3.59 -16.04
C ARG A 131 -6.98 3.12 -16.46
N SER A 132 -7.76 2.60 -15.52
CA SER A 132 -9.11 2.11 -15.82
C SER A 132 -10.04 3.27 -16.20
N GLN A 133 -10.66 3.18 -17.38
CA GLN A 133 -11.64 4.18 -17.86
C GLN A 133 -13.02 4.07 -17.18
N ARG A 134 -13.20 3.13 -16.24
CA ARG A 134 -14.46 3.01 -15.49
C ARG A 134 -14.57 4.21 -14.56
N ASP A 135 -15.59 5.04 -14.77
CA ASP A 135 -15.81 6.26 -13.99
C ASP A 135 -15.74 5.99 -12.47
N GLY A 136 -14.82 6.68 -11.79
CA GLY A 136 -14.56 6.53 -10.36
C GLY A 136 -13.56 5.43 -9.96
N CYS A 137 -13.12 4.56 -10.87
CA CYS A 137 -12.14 3.51 -10.54
C CYS A 137 -10.80 4.11 -10.10
N GLY A 138 -10.21 5.00 -10.91
CA GLY A 138 -8.96 5.69 -10.58
C GLY A 138 -9.04 6.48 -9.27
N LEU A 139 -10.16 7.19 -9.04
CA LEU A 139 -10.44 7.85 -7.77
C LEU A 139 -10.46 6.87 -6.59
N GLY A 140 -11.10 5.71 -6.76
CA GLY A 140 -11.07 4.64 -5.76
C GLY A 140 -9.65 4.17 -5.46
N VAL A 141 -8.84 3.92 -6.48
CA VAL A 141 -7.42 3.53 -6.31
C VAL A 141 -6.66 4.58 -5.50
N ALA A 142 -6.84 5.86 -5.83
CA ALA A 142 -6.20 6.97 -5.12
C ALA A 142 -6.61 7.03 -3.65
N LEU A 143 -7.91 6.88 -3.35
CA LEU A 143 -8.41 6.82 -1.97
C LEU A 143 -7.82 5.63 -1.21
N GLY A 144 -7.80 4.44 -1.82
CA GLY A 144 -7.20 3.24 -1.23
C GLY A 144 -5.72 3.45 -0.89
N PHE A 145 -4.97 4.06 -1.79
CA PHE A 145 -3.56 4.37 -1.58
C PHE A 145 -3.36 5.38 -0.44
N LEU A 146 -4.08 6.50 -0.45
CA LEU A 146 -3.93 7.54 0.57
C LEU A 146 -4.43 7.10 1.96
N ILE A 147 -5.33 6.12 2.04
CA ILE A 147 -5.77 5.51 3.30
C ILE A 147 -4.71 4.55 3.84
N ASP A 148 -4.12 3.70 3.00
CA ASP A 148 -3.27 2.62 3.46
C ASP A 148 -1.81 3.04 3.65
N TRP A 149 -1.26 3.80 2.70
CA TRP A 149 0.16 4.15 2.68
C TRP A 149 0.68 4.77 3.99
N PRO A 150 -0.01 5.73 4.64
CA PRO A 150 0.46 6.30 5.91
C PRO A 150 0.66 5.25 7.00
N GLY A 151 -0.28 4.30 7.10
CA GLY A 151 -0.23 3.22 8.07
C GLY A 151 0.88 2.21 7.75
N LEU A 152 1.07 1.90 6.46
CA LEU A 152 2.17 1.05 6.00
C LEU A 152 3.54 1.68 6.27
N ARG A 153 3.71 2.96 5.92
CA ARG A 153 4.92 3.75 6.18
C ARG A 153 5.23 3.83 7.67
N ALA A 154 4.23 4.09 8.51
CA ALA A 154 4.43 4.11 9.97
C ALA A 154 4.85 2.74 10.52
N ALA A 155 4.26 1.65 10.02
CA ALA A 155 4.62 0.29 10.45
C ALA A 155 6.06 -0.08 10.03
N LEU A 156 6.47 0.26 8.81
CA LEU A 156 7.84 0.10 8.32
C LEU A 156 8.85 0.94 9.10
N ASP A 157 8.51 2.19 9.41
CA ASP A 157 9.35 3.09 10.19
C ASP A 157 9.58 2.56 11.61
N ALA A 158 8.51 2.13 12.29
CA ALA A 158 8.61 1.50 13.60
C ALA A 158 9.43 0.18 13.56
N ALA A 159 9.22 -0.64 12.53
CA ALA A 159 9.98 -1.88 12.35
C ALA A 159 11.47 -1.59 12.06
N GLY A 160 11.76 -0.63 11.20
CA GLY A 160 13.11 -0.19 10.86
C GLY A 160 13.84 0.38 12.08
N ALA A 161 13.19 1.23 12.87
CA ALA A 161 13.74 1.76 14.12
C ALA A 161 14.05 0.65 15.13
N ALA A 162 13.16 -0.34 15.27
CA ALA A 162 13.35 -1.47 16.19
C ALA A 162 14.49 -2.41 15.76
N VAL A 163 14.71 -2.59 14.46
CA VAL A 163 15.64 -3.61 13.94
C VAL A 163 16.99 -3.05 13.51
N PHE A 164 17.02 -1.84 12.93
CA PHE A 164 18.24 -1.22 12.40
C PHE A 164 18.80 -0.10 13.30
N ALA A 165 18.10 0.26 14.39
CA ALA A 165 18.53 1.16 15.45
C ALA A 165 19.25 2.43 14.93
N ALA A 166 20.47 2.71 15.41
CA ALA A 166 21.25 3.95 15.21
C ALA A 166 21.58 4.34 13.75
N ARG A 167 21.17 3.54 12.76
CA ARG A 167 21.34 3.81 11.32
C ARG A 167 20.09 4.41 10.66
N TRP A 168 19.02 4.59 11.42
CA TRP A 168 17.71 5.01 10.91
C TRP A 168 17.29 6.37 11.46
N ALA A 169 17.11 7.35 10.56
CA ALA A 169 16.51 8.64 10.88
C ALA A 169 15.04 8.61 10.45
N ALA A 170 14.11 8.73 11.41
CA ALA A 170 12.68 8.77 11.14
C ALA A 170 12.33 9.99 10.26
N PRO A 171 11.59 9.83 9.15
CA PRO A 171 11.18 10.97 8.32
C PRO A 171 10.17 11.86 9.01
N ALA A 172 10.03 13.10 8.53
CA ALA A 172 8.99 14.03 8.96
C ALA A 172 7.58 13.44 8.80
N GLU A 173 6.67 13.78 9.72
CA GLU A 173 5.48 12.96 10.02
C GLU A 173 4.19 13.31 9.24
N SER A 174 4.16 14.33 8.37
CA SER A 174 2.90 14.75 7.74
C SER A 174 2.67 14.20 6.33
N TRP A 175 1.96 13.07 6.20
CA TRP A 175 1.33 12.69 4.93
C TRP A 175 0.19 13.68 4.58
N PRO A 176 -0.09 14.01 3.30
CA PRO A 176 -1.00 15.12 3.00
C PRO A 176 -2.46 14.71 3.24
N GLY A 177 -2.97 15.05 4.43
CA GLY A 177 -4.40 14.97 4.76
C GLY A 177 -5.26 15.76 3.77
N ASP A 178 -4.72 16.85 3.23
CA ASP A 178 -5.39 17.71 2.25
C ASP A 178 -5.74 16.97 0.95
N ALA A 179 -4.85 16.09 0.45
CA ALA A 179 -5.12 15.31 -0.74
C ALA A 179 -6.23 14.28 -0.52
N LEU A 180 -6.22 13.59 0.63
CA LEU A 180 -7.28 12.65 0.99
C LEU A 180 -8.62 13.38 1.17
N LEU A 181 -8.62 14.55 1.79
CA LEU A 181 -9.81 15.37 1.96
C LEU A 181 -10.36 15.83 0.61
N ALA A 182 -9.51 16.35 -0.27
CA ALA A 182 -9.89 16.79 -1.62
C ALA A 182 -10.47 15.65 -2.46
N LEU A 183 -9.81 14.49 -2.50
CA LEU A 183 -10.32 13.31 -3.21
C LEU A 183 -11.62 12.78 -2.61
N THR A 184 -11.78 12.86 -1.29
CA THR A 184 -13.03 12.48 -0.61
C THR A 184 -14.18 13.42 -1.02
N ALA A 185 -13.91 14.72 -1.10
CA ALA A 185 -14.89 15.70 -1.58
C ALA A 185 -15.29 15.47 -3.04
N LEU A 186 -14.33 15.11 -3.91
CA LEU A 186 -14.59 14.74 -5.31
C LEU A 186 -15.35 13.41 -5.44
N ALA A 187 -15.12 12.48 -4.52
CA ALA A 187 -15.80 11.18 -4.52
C ALA A 187 -17.26 11.30 -4.05
N ALA A 188 -17.57 12.19 -3.12
CA ALA A 188 -18.90 12.32 -2.51
C ALA A 188 -20.08 12.42 -3.50
N PRO A 189 -20.06 13.30 -4.53
CA PRO A 189 -21.14 13.37 -5.52
C PRO A 189 -21.16 12.13 -6.42
N ARG A 190 -20.01 11.61 -6.85
CA ARG A 190 -19.91 10.40 -7.70
C ARG A 190 -20.43 9.17 -7.00
N PHE A 191 -20.24 9.08 -5.68
CA PHE A 191 -20.70 7.96 -4.88
C PHE A 191 -22.23 7.85 -4.81
N GLN A 192 -22.96 8.92 -5.15
CA GLN A 192 -24.43 8.85 -5.25
C GLN A 192 -24.87 7.98 -6.43
N GLU A 193 -24.09 7.92 -7.50
CA GLU A 193 -24.37 7.10 -8.68
C GLU A 193 -23.95 5.65 -8.48
N ILE A 194 -24.84 4.69 -8.76
CA ILE A 194 -24.59 3.25 -8.52
C ILE A 194 -23.37 2.76 -9.31
N GLY A 195 -23.21 3.21 -10.56
CA GLY A 195 -22.09 2.83 -11.44
C GLY A 195 -20.75 3.25 -10.85
N SER A 196 -20.60 4.54 -10.57
CA SER A 196 -19.37 5.14 -10.06
C SER A 196 -19.10 4.68 -8.63
N ARG A 197 -20.12 4.52 -7.78
CA ARG A 197 -20.01 3.92 -6.44
C ARG A 197 -19.32 2.55 -6.48
N ARG A 198 -19.78 1.65 -7.35
CA ARG A 198 -19.20 0.32 -7.50
C ARG A 198 -17.78 0.37 -8.04
N ALA A 199 -17.47 1.29 -8.94
CA ALA A 199 -16.13 1.47 -9.48
C ALA A 199 -15.15 2.02 -8.43
N ILE A 200 -15.57 3.02 -7.64
CA ILE A 200 -14.79 3.57 -6.52
C ILE A 200 -14.51 2.48 -5.49
N ALA A 201 -15.53 1.76 -5.04
CA ALA A 201 -15.38 0.67 -4.07
C ALA A 201 -14.46 -0.46 -4.60
N PHE A 202 -14.59 -0.80 -5.89
CA PHE A 202 -13.72 -1.77 -6.55
C PHE A 202 -12.27 -1.29 -6.60
N GLY A 203 -12.00 -0.11 -7.15
CA GLY A 203 -10.64 0.42 -7.29
C GLY A 203 -9.93 0.54 -5.95
N ALA A 204 -10.62 1.09 -4.94
CA ALA A 204 -10.06 1.23 -3.59
C ALA A 204 -9.78 -0.13 -2.93
N GLY A 205 -10.73 -1.06 -3.04
CA GLY A 205 -10.59 -2.40 -2.51
C GLY A 205 -9.44 -3.18 -3.15
N GLN A 206 -9.33 -3.15 -4.47
CA GLN A 206 -8.24 -3.79 -5.20
C GLN A 206 -6.87 -3.22 -4.78
N PHE A 207 -6.78 -1.90 -4.59
CA PHE A 207 -5.53 -1.28 -4.13
C PHE A 207 -5.12 -1.77 -2.73
N VAL A 208 -6.04 -1.76 -1.75
CA VAL A 208 -5.73 -2.26 -0.40
C VAL A 208 -5.32 -3.73 -0.42
N GLN A 209 -5.94 -4.54 -1.31
CA GLN A 209 -5.55 -5.94 -1.49
C GLN A 209 -4.15 -6.11 -2.08
N ILE A 210 -3.68 -5.20 -2.95
CA ILE A 210 -2.32 -5.25 -3.51
C ILE A 210 -1.27 -5.22 -2.40
N HIS A 211 -1.39 -4.31 -1.42
CA HIS A 211 -0.44 -4.27 -0.30
C HIS A 211 -0.60 -5.48 0.63
N ALA A 212 -1.83 -5.93 0.89
CA ALA A 212 -2.05 -7.14 1.70
C ALA A 212 -1.41 -8.39 1.07
N GLN A 213 -1.59 -8.59 -0.25
CA GLN A 213 -0.99 -9.69 -1.00
C GLN A 213 0.54 -9.64 -1.00
N LEU A 214 1.12 -8.43 -1.11
CA LEU A 214 2.56 -8.25 -1.00
C LEU A 214 3.07 -8.69 0.37
N LEU A 215 2.40 -8.31 1.45
CA LEU A 215 2.80 -8.68 2.80
C LEU A 215 2.59 -10.17 3.09
N GLU A 216 1.54 -10.79 2.55
CA GLU A 216 1.33 -12.25 2.60
C GLU A 216 2.45 -13.02 1.88
N LEU A 217 2.95 -12.50 0.75
CA LEU A 217 4.11 -13.06 0.06
C LEU A 217 5.38 -12.98 0.94
N VAL A 218 5.58 -11.85 1.63
CA VAL A 218 6.69 -11.68 2.58
C VAL A 218 6.58 -12.67 3.74
N GLU A 219 5.39 -12.84 4.30
CA GLU A 219 5.12 -13.82 5.36
C GLU A 219 5.42 -15.25 4.90
N THR A 220 4.96 -15.62 3.71
CA THR A 220 5.20 -16.93 3.12
C THR A 220 6.71 -17.19 2.97
N ARG A 221 7.47 -16.21 2.48
CA ARG A 221 8.93 -16.30 2.38
C ARG A 221 9.62 -16.35 3.73
N ALA A 222 9.12 -15.62 4.71
CA ALA A 222 9.63 -15.67 6.07
C ALA A 222 9.36 -17.02 6.74
N ALA A 223 8.28 -17.72 6.38
CA ALA A 223 7.97 -19.07 6.86
C ALA A 223 8.93 -20.12 6.28
N VAL A 224 9.20 -20.10 4.97
CA VAL A 224 10.16 -21.03 4.33
C VAL A 224 11.57 -20.92 4.91
N ARG A 225 11.96 -19.75 5.43
CA ARG A 225 13.28 -19.53 6.08
C ARG A 225 13.36 -20.03 7.54
N ARG A 226 12.24 -20.43 8.14
CA ARG A 226 12.17 -20.95 9.53
C ARG A 226 12.36 -22.46 9.60
N ASP A 227 12.15 -23.15 8.49
CA ASP A 227 12.52 -24.54 8.28
C ASP A 227 13.97 -24.62 7.77
#